data_AF-A0A2S5CSX0-F1
#
_entry.id   AF-A0A2S5CSX0-F1
#
_cell.length_a   1.000
_cell.length_b   1.000
_cell.length_c   1.000
_cell.angle_alpha   90.00
_cell.angle_beta   90.00
_cell.angle_gamma   90.00
#
_symmetry.space_group_name_H-M   'P 1'
#
loop_
_entity.id
_entity.type
_entity.pdbx_description
1 polymer ?
#
loop_
_entity_poly.entity_id
_entity_poly.type
_entity_poly.pdbx_seq_one_letter_code
_entity_poly.pdbx_strand_id
1 'polypeptide(L)'
;MMTLLRLAIFSGLCLGAVSSTAGTLTKDGWEPSECGPKPIAPALNYDSVPGFNDSVAAINAWQQEALVYYSCMTKEANADVKRIHDKVEQQQKDHKDLVESINAETLDVKQRVENAPVVQPGQ
;
A
#
# COMPACT_ATOMS: atom_id res chain seq x y z
N MET A 1 -45.96 19.78 29.02
CA MET A 1 -46.25 19.32 27.63
C MET A 1 -45.16 19.89 26.74
N MET A 2 -44.69 19.14 25.74
CA MET A 2 -43.56 19.44 24.83
C MET A 2 -42.18 18.93 25.28
N THR A 3 -42.18 17.64 25.61
CA THR A 3 -41.11 16.70 25.26
C THR A 3 -40.88 16.66 23.75
N LEU A 4 -39.63 16.43 23.35
CA LEU A 4 -39.21 15.74 22.11
C LEU A 4 -39.46 16.46 20.77
N LEU A 5 -38.44 17.18 20.27
CA LEU A 5 -38.07 17.33 18.85
C LEU A 5 -37.06 18.50 18.82
N ARG A 6 -35.76 18.37 18.55
CA ARG A 6 -35.13 17.76 17.38
C ARG A 6 -33.65 17.55 17.74
N LEU A 7 -33.29 16.36 18.23
CA LEU A 7 -31.90 15.90 18.14
C LEU A 7 -31.73 15.42 16.69
N ALA A 8 -31.52 16.36 15.77
CA ALA A 8 -31.27 16.05 14.38
C ALA A 8 -29.93 15.31 14.30
N ILE A 9 -30.06 14.02 14.05
CA ILE A 9 -29.04 13.01 13.84
C ILE A 9 -27.98 13.53 12.86
N PHE A 10 -26.82 13.96 13.37
CA PHE A 10 -25.58 14.01 12.60
C PHE A 10 -25.01 12.59 12.54
N SER A 11 -25.71 11.67 11.86
CA SER A 11 -25.08 10.44 11.39
C SER A 11 -24.20 10.83 10.22
N GLY A 12 -22.99 11.28 10.54
CA GLY A 12 -21.89 11.38 9.58
C GLY A 12 -21.66 9.99 9.02
N LEU A 13 -22.12 9.76 7.79
CA LEU A 13 -21.70 8.63 6.99
C LEU A 13 -20.23 8.87 6.64
N CYS A 14 -19.33 8.45 7.54
CA CYS A 14 -17.94 8.24 7.21
C CYS A 14 -17.89 7.11 6.18
N LEU A 15 -18.05 7.48 4.90
CA LEU A 15 -17.54 6.70 3.78
C LEU A 15 -16.02 6.70 3.96
N GLY A 16 -15.53 5.80 4.83
CA GLY A 16 -14.12 5.44 4.85
C GLY A 16 -13.79 5.06 3.42
N ALA A 17 -12.89 5.82 2.79
CA ALA A 17 -12.35 5.46 1.50
C ALA A 17 -11.77 4.05 1.67
N VAL A 18 -12.51 3.04 1.21
CA VAL A 18 -11.95 1.72 0.99
C VAL A 18 -10.91 1.94 -0.08
N SER A 19 -9.68 2.15 0.38
CA SER A 19 -8.53 2.12 -0.48
C SER A 19 -8.46 0.67 -0.93
N SER A 20 -9.01 0.37 -2.11
CA SER A 20 -8.82 -0.94 -2.72
C SER A 20 -7.32 -1.01 -3.04
N THR A 21 -6.57 -1.59 -2.13
CA THR A 21 -5.18 -1.95 -2.39
C THR A 21 -5.21 -3.04 -3.46
N ALA A 22 -4.27 -2.94 -4.40
CA ALA A 22 -4.25 -3.86 -5.53
C ALA A 22 -4.11 -5.31 -5.05
N GLY A 23 -3.27 -5.57 -4.05
CA GLY A 23 -3.30 -6.77 -3.22
C GLY A 23 -3.32 -6.44 -1.73
N THR A 24 -3.09 -7.44 -0.89
CA THR A 24 -2.93 -7.28 0.56
C THR A 24 -1.60 -7.86 1.01
N LEU A 25 -0.78 -7.04 1.68
CA LEU A 25 0.46 -7.49 2.31
C LEU A 25 0.20 -7.77 3.80
N THR A 26 0.39 -9.01 4.21
CA THR A 26 0.29 -9.46 5.61
C THR A 26 1.65 -9.95 6.10
N LYS A 27 1.73 -10.35 7.39
CA LYS A 27 2.93 -10.98 7.95
C LYS A 27 3.32 -12.28 7.23
N ASP A 28 2.34 -12.96 6.64
CA ASP A 28 2.51 -14.28 6.04
C ASP A 28 2.82 -14.20 4.53
N GLY A 29 2.78 -12.99 3.97
CA GLY A 29 3.08 -12.73 2.57
C GLY A 29 2.09 -11.77 1.92
N TRP A 30 2.24 -11.62 0.61
CA TRP A 30 1.36 -10.81 -0.24
C TRP A 30 0.38 -11.72 -1.00
N GLU A 31 -0.88 -11.32 -1.04
CA GLU A 31 -1.93 -11.99 -1.79
C GLU A 31 -2.66 -11.01 -2.72
N PRO A 32 -3.05 -11.42 -3.94
CA PRO A 32 -3.81 -10.59 -4.86
C PRO A 32 -5.24 -10.36 -4.37
N SER A 33 -5.85 -9.24 -4.72
CA SER A 33 -7.22 -8.91 -4.30
C SER A 33 -8.25 -9.18 -5.40
N GLU A 34 -7.95 -8.86 -6.67
CA GLU A 34 -8.96 -8.82 -7.74
C GLU A 34 -8.70 -9.87 -8.84
N CYS A 35 -7.66 -10.70 -8.72
CA CYS A 35 -7.27 -11.67 -9.75
C CYS A 35 -8.13 -12.94 -9.81
N GLY A 36 -9.10 -13.09 -8.90
CA GLY A 36 -9.91 -14.30 -8.80
C GLY A 36 -9.14 -15.49 -8.22
N PRO A 37 -9.69 -16.71 -8.32
CA PRO A 37 -9.03 -17.91 -7.79
C PRO A 37 -7.88 -18.36 -8.69
N LYS A 38 -6.82 -18.90 -8.07
CA LYS A 38 -5.73 -19.56 -8.79
C LYS A 38 -6.24 -20.75 -9.61
N PRO A 39 -6.01 -20.81 -10.93
CA PRO A 39 -6.41 -21.95 -11.75
C PRO A 39 -5.74 -23.25 -11.31
N ILE A 40 -6.54 -24.30 -11.15
CA ILE A 40 -6.07 -25.62 -10.71
C ILE A 40 -5.56 -26.39 -11.93
N ALA A 41 -4.34 -26.93 -11.84
CA ALA A 41 -3.77 -27.73 -12.93
C ALA A 41 -4.61 -29.01 -13.16
N PRO A 42 -4.89 -29.38 -14.42
CA PRO A 42 -5.68 -30.56 -14.72
C PRO A 42 -4.91 -31.84 -14.40
N ALA A 43 -5.64 -32.88 -13.98
CA ALA A 43 -5.10 -34.23 -13.94
C ALA A 43 -4.98 -34.79 -15.37
N LEU A 44 -3.88 -35.49 -15.65
CA LEU A 44 -3.57 -36.00 -16.99
C LEU A 44 -3.86 -37.50 -17.07
N ASN A 45 -4.46 -37.92 -18.18
CA ASN A 45 -4.75 -39.31 -18.48
C ASN A 45 -3.71 -39.84 -19.49
N TYR A 46 -2.97 -40.85 -19.09
CA TYR A 46 -1.93 -41.49 -19.90
C TYR A 46 -2.30 -42.92 -20.33
N ASP A 47 -3.51 -43.37 -20.03
CA ASP A 47 -3.92 -44.77 -20.20
C ASP A 47 -4.27 -45.11 -21.65
N SER A 48 -4.52 -44.09 -22.48
CA SER A 48 -4.86 -44.26 -23.90
C SER A 48 -4.54 -43.01 -24.72
N VAL A 49 -4.40 -43.18 -26.04
CA VAL A 49 -4.20 -42.05 -26.97
C VAL A 49 -5.36 -41.03 -26.90
N PRO A 50 -6.65 -41.43 -26.89
CA PRO A 50 -7.74 -40.47 -26.69
C PRO A 50 -7.66 -39.73 -25.36
N GLY A 51 -7.39 -40.44 -24.26
CA GLY A 51 -7.27 -39.82 -22.93
C GLY A 51 -6.11 -38.82 -22.85
N PHE A 52 -4.99 -39.12 -23.51
CA PHE A 52 -3.88 -38.19 -23.62
C PHE A 52 -4.24 -36.95 -24.46
N ASN A 53 -4.94 -37.12 -25.59
CA ASN A 53 -5.39 -36.01 -26.41
C ASN A 53 -6.35 -35.07 -25.66
N ASP A 54 -7.28 -35.63 -24.87
CA ASP A 54 -8.16 -34.85 -23.99
C ASP A 54 -7.36 -34.07 -22.94
N SER A 55 -6.31 -34.69 -22.39
CA SER A 55 -5.39 -34.07 -21.44
C SER A 55 -4.64 -32.89 -22.05
N VAL A 56 -4.23 -32.99 -23.32
CA VAL A 56 -3.60 -31.88 -24.06
C VAL A 56 -4.56 -30.69 -24.18
N ALA A 57 -5.83 -30.93 -24.49
CA ALA A 57 -6.84 -29.86 -24.54
C ALA A 57 -7.04 -29.20 -23.16
N ALA A 58 -7.12 -29.99 -22.09
CA ALA A 58 -7.23 -29.49 -20.73
C ALA A 58 -6.02 -28.64 -20.30
N ILE A 59 -4.80 -29.06 -20.65
CA ILE A 59 -3.57 -28.28 -20.40
C ILE A 59 -3.64 -26.93 -21.11
N ASN A 60 -4.01 -26.92 -22.39
CA ASN A 60 -4.07 -25.69 -23.17
C ASN A 60 -5.07 -24.68 -22.57
N ALA A 61 -6.24 -25.15 -22.13
CA ALA A 61 -7.23 -24.30 -21.46
C ALA A 61 -6.69 -23.75 -20.13
N TRP A 62 -6.14 -24.62 -19.28
CA TRP A 62 -5.53 -24.21 -18.01
C TRP A 62 -4.39 -23.20 -18.19
N GLN A 63 -3.55 -23.36 -19.23
CA GLN A 63 -2.46 -22.42 -19.51
C GLN A 63 -2.98 -21.01 -19.83
N GLN A 64 -4.10 -20.88 -20.55
CA GLN A 64 -4.70 -19.58 -20.83
C GLN A 64 -5.25 -18.93 -19.56
N GLU A 65 -5.97 -19.70 -18.73
CA GLU A 65 -6.48 -19.21 -17.45
C GLU A 65 -5.34 -18.82 -16.49
N ALA A 66 -4.30 -19.64 -16.40
CA ALA A 66 -3.12 -19.38 -15.59
C ALA A 66 -2.40 -18.10 -16.05
N LEU A 67 -2.26 -17.88 -17.36
CA LEU A 67 -1.66 -16.66 -17.89
C LEU A 67 -2.44 -15.41 -17.46
N VAL A 68 -3.78 -15.45 -17.53
CA VAL A 68 -4.64 -14.35 -17.08
C VAL A 68 -4.43 -14.08 -15.60
N TYR A 69 -4.49 -15.12 -14.76
CA TYR A 69 -4.32 -15.02 -13.31
C TYR A 69 -2.95 -14.43 -12.92
N TYR A 70 -1.85 -15.00 -13.43
CA TYR A 70 -0.50 -14.55 -13.06
C TYR A 70 -0.13 -13.18 -13.65
N SER A 71 -0.69 -12.82 -14.81
CA SER A 71 -0.56 -11.47 -15.36
C SER A 71 -1.25 -10.44 -14.45
N CYS A 72 -2.46 -10.75 -13.99
CA CYS A 72 -3.15 -9.92 -13.00
C CYS A 72 -2.34 -9.78 -11.70
N MET A 73 -1.86 -10.90 -11.13
CA MET A 73 -1.05 -10.87 -9.91
C MET A 73 0.16 -9.95 -10.06
N THR A 74 0.86 -10.05 -11.19
CA THR A 74 2.05 -9.23 -11.45
C THR A 74 1.70 -7.74 -11.52
N LYS A 75 0.57 -7.40 -12.15
CA LYS A 75 0.07 -6.02 -12.22
C LYS A 75 -0.24 -5.47 -10.83
N GLU A 76 -0.95 -6.23 -10.00
CA GLU A 76 -1.30 -5.80 -8.65
C GLU A 76 -0.07 -5.63 -7.75
N ALA A 77 0.83 -6.62 -7.75
CA ALA A 77 2.07 -6.59 -6.98
C ALA A 77 2.93 -5.36 -7.34
N ASN A 78 3.08 -5.06 -8.63
CA ASN A 78 3.82 -3.87 -9.08
C ASN A 78 3.18 -2.56 -8.61
N ALA A 79 1.84 -2.49 -8.59
CA ALA A 79 1.13 -1.31 -8.09
C ALA A 79 1.34 -1.12 -6.58
N ASP A 80 1.35 -2.20 -5.80
CA ASP A 80 1.66 -2.16 -4.36
C ASP A 80 3.12 -1.77 -4.09
N VAL A 81 4.07 -2.40 -4.79
CA VAL A 81 5.50 -2.07 -4.67
C VAL A 81 5.73 -0.59 -4.96
N LYS A 82 5.09 -0.05 -6.00
CA LYS A 82 5.18 1.37 -6.32
C LYS A 82 4.65 2.24 -5.17
N ARG A 83 3.48 1.93 -4.62
CA ARG A 83 2.91 2.69 -3.49
C ARG A 83 3.81 2.67 -2.26
N ILE A 84 4.39 1.51 -1.94
CA ILE A 84 5.34 1.37 -0.83
C ILE A 84 6.56 2.27 -1.08
N HIS A 85 7.13 2.20 -2.29
CA HIS A 85 8.28 3.01 -2.67
C HIS A 85 7.98 4.52 -2.57
N ASP A 86 6.90 4.98 -3.21
CA ASP A 86 6.47 6.38 -3.17
C ASP A 86 6.30 6.87 -1.71
N LYS A 87 5.74 6.02 -0.84
CA LYS A 87 5.55 6.38 0.58
C LYS A 87 6.87 6.48 1.33
N VAL A 88 7.81 5.57 1.07
CA VAL A 88 9.15 5.59 1.69
C VAL A 88 9.92 6.81 1.22
N GLU A 89 9.92 7.11 -0.09
CA GLU A 89 10.57 8.30 -0.64
C GLU A 89 10.01 9.59 -0.02
N GLN A 90 8.69 9.68 0.13
CA GLN A 90 8.06 10.81 0.80
C GLN A 90 8.56 10.96 2.24
N GLN A 91 8.60 9.86 3.01
CA GLN A 91 9.09 9.90 4.39
C GLN A 91 10.57 10.28 4.50
N GLN A 92 11.40 9.80 3.57
CA GLN A 92 12.81 10.18 3.51
C GLN A 92 12.99 11.66 3.19
N LYS A 93 12.18 12.19 2.27
CA LYS A 93 12.15 13.62 1.96
C LYS A 93 11.73 14.44 3.18
N ASP A 94 10.64 14.06 3.85
CA ASP A 94 10.15 14.76 5.04
C ASP A 94 11.22 14.79 6.15
N HIS A 95 11.94 13.67 6.34
CA HIS A 95 13.04 13.61 7.30
C HIS A 95 14.19 14.54 6.93
N LYS A 96 14.59 14.56 5.64
CA LYS A 96 15.65 15.45 5.16
C LYS A 96 15.28 16.92 5.38
N ASP A 97 14.07 17.32 4.99
CA ASP A 97 13.58 18.69 5.17
C ASP A 97 13.58 19.10 6.65
N LEU A 98 13.17 18.19 7.54
CA LEU A 98 13.20 18.41 8.99
C LEU A 98 14.63 18.64 9.51
N VAL A 99 15.59 17.80 9.09
CA VAL A 99 17.00 17.94 9.49
C VAL A 99 17.57 19.27 8.99
N GLU A 100 17.26 19.67 7.77
CA GLU A 100 17.69 20.97 7.22
C GLU A 100 17.12 22.14 8.04
N SER A 101 15.83 22.09 8.41
CA SER A 101 15.20 23.11 9.26
C SER A 101 15.88 23.22 10.63
N ILE A 102 16.08 22.09 11.33
CA ILE A 102 16.71 22.07 12.66
C ILE A 102 18.14 22.62 12.59
N ASN A 103 18.89 22.30 11.54
CA ASN A 103 20.24 22.81 11.37
C ASN A 103 20.24 24.33 11.14
N ALA A 104 19.33 24.84 10.31
CA ALA A 104 19.19 26.28 10.08
C ALA A 104 18.81 27.03 11.38
N GLU A 105 17.84 26.52 12.13
CA GLU A 105 17.44 27.07 13.43
C GLU A 105 18.61 27.05 14.44
N THR A 106 19.38 25.95 14.48
CA THR A 106 20.52 25.83 15.39
C THR A 106 21.61 26.85 15.08
N LEU A 107 21.92 27.08 13.79
CA LEU A 107 22.88 28.09 13.37
C LEU A 107 22.42 29.50 13.73
N ASP A 108 21.15 29.80 13.51
CA ASP A 108 20.53 31.09 13.85
C ASP A 108 20.52 31.34 15.37
N VAL A 109 20.13 30.34 16.17
CA VAL A 109 20.22 30.40 17.65
C VAL A 109 21.66 30.61 18.10
N LYS A 110 22.61 29.85 17.56
CA LYS A 110 24.03 29.98 17.88
C LYS A 110 24.52 31.40 17.62
N GLN A 111 24.22 31.96 16.44
CA GLN A 111 24.58 33.32 16.08
C GLN A 111 23.97 34.35 17.04
N ARG A 112 22.71 34.20 17.46
CA ARG A 112 22.10 35.09 18.45
C ARG A 112 22.76 35.02 19.82
N VAL A 113 23.10 33.81 20.27
CA VAL A 113 23.76 33.60 21.57
C VAL A 113 25.18 34.20 21.56
N GLU A 114 25.94 33.98 20.49
CA GLU A 114 27.31 34.50 20.35
C GLU A 114 27.35 36.04 20.25
N ASN A 115 26.33 36.67 19.65
CA ASN A 115 26.24 38.12 19.53
C ASN A 115 25.46 38.79 20.69
N ALA A 116 25.01 38.03 21.68
CA ALA A 116 24.29 38.60 22.81
C ALA A 116 25.24 39.49 23.65
N PRO A 117 24.85 40.72 24.00
CA PRO A 117 25.68 41.58 24.84
C PRO A 117 25.90 40.93 26.21
N VAL A 118 27.13 40.96 26.70
CA VAL A 118 27.46 40.51 28.06
C VAL A 118 26.79 41.46 29.05
N VAL A 119 25.69 41.03 29.67
CA VAL A 119 25.12 41.73 30.81
C VAL A 119 26.01 41.42 32.02
N GLN A 120 26.86 42.37 32.39
CA GLN A 120 27.59 42.33 33.66
C GLN A 120 26.57 42.46 34.81
N PRO A 121 26.53 41.54 35.78
CA PRO A 121 25.64 41.66 36.90
C PRO A 121 26.11 42.79 37.84
N GLY A 122 25.37 43.89 37.90
CA GLY A 122 25.50 44.90 38.97
C GLY A 122 26.03 46.28 38.59
N GLN A 123 25.55 46.90 37.51
CA GLN A 123 25.63 48.36 37.31
C GLN A 123 24.23 48.96 37.13
#